data_AF-A0A0A0EQC2-F1
#
_entry.id   AF-A0A0A0EQC2-F1
#
_cell.length_a   1.000
_cell.length_b   1.000
_cell.length_c   1.000
_cell.angle_alpha   90.00
_cell.angle_beta   90.00
_cell.angle_gamma   90.00
#
_symmetry.space_group_name_H-M   'P 1'
#
loop_
_entity.id
_entity.type
_entity.pdbx_description
1 polymer ?
#
loop_
_entity_poly.entity_id
_entity_poly.type
_entity_poly.pdbx_seq_one_letter_code
_entity_poly.pdbx_strand_id
1 'polypeptide(L)'
;MRRWMGIPVAAVMVTACVTINVYFPAAEAREAAKEFVDKVIGEEVPAAAPADDKSGGPSAMLAPMSWRQLASRVDVYALVGIGSAHAQSPDISIKTPAIQAIQSRMAARFNSTLRAGFDAGALGFASDGTIVVRDASKLALKDRAQIQQAVAEDNRDRNAVYREVAVANGHPEWESQIREVFAKQWIASAHSGWWYQSGSSWKQK
;
A
#
# COMPACT_ATOMS: atom_id res chain seq x y z
N MET A 1 42.22 -53.18 -12.77
CA MET A 1 42.90 -51.88 -12.66
C MET A 1 42.15 -50.88 -13.52
N ARG A 2 41.42 -49.94 -12.91
CA ARG A 2 40.44 -49.07 -13.60
C ARG A 2 40.86 -47.62 -13.36
N ARG A 3 41.36 -46.95 -14.39
CA ARG A 3 41.70 -45.52 -14.37
C ARG A 3 40.45 -44.73 -14.75
N TRP A 4 39.87 -44.01 -13.79
CA TRP A 4 38.94 -42.92 -14.08
C TRP A 4 39.73 -41.61 -14.00
N MET A 5 39.89 -40.95 -15.14
CA MET A 5 40.45 -39.61 -15.25
C MET A 5 39.44 -38.62 -14.66
N GLY A 6 39.83 -37.95 -13.58
CA GLY A 6 39.04 -36.90 -12.94
C GLY A 6 38.98 -35.65 -13.81
N ILE A 7 37.76 -35.12 -13.97
CA ILE A 7 37.51 -33.79 -14.53
C ILE A 7 37.85 -32.77 -13.43
N PRO A 8 38.71 -31.76 -13.66
CA PRO A 8 39.00 -30.76 -12.65
C PRO A 8 37.80 -29.81 -12.52
N VAL A 9 37.10 -29.88 -11.37
CA VAL A 9 35.95 -29.04 -11.00
C VAL A 9 36.42 -27.68 -10.45
N ALA A 10 37.38 -27.03 -11.10
CA ALA A 10 37.90 -25.74 -10.68
C ALA A 10 37.64 -24.67 -11.75
N ALA A 11 36.94 -23.62 -11.33
CA ALA A 11 36.65 -22.37 -12.03
C ALA A 11 35.43 -22.36 -12.96
N VAL A 12 34.24 -22.26 -12.36
CA VAL A 12 33.09 -21.58 -12.98
C VAL A 12 32.71 -20.40 -12.09
N MET A 13 33.38 -19.25 -12.27
CA MET A 13 32.90 -17.97 -11.74
C MET A 13 32.00 -17.33 -12.80
N VAL A 14 30.68 -17.43 -12.63
CA VAL A 14 29.72 -16.69 -13.47
C VAL A 14 29.46 -15.34 -12.81
N THR A 15 30.07 -14.29 -13.34
CA THR A 15 29.73 -12.91 -13.01
C THR A 15 28.50 -12.49 -13.83
N ALA A 16 27.31 -12.75 -13.30
CA ALA A 16 26.08 -12.27 -13.92
C ALA A 16 25.91 -10.77 -13.59
N CYS A 17 26.23 -9.90 -14.56
CA CYS A 17 25.73 -8.52 -14.57
C CYS A 17 24.23 -8.56 -14.85
N VAL A 18 23.42 -8.81 -13.82
CA VAL A 18 21.96 -8.71 -13.93
C VAL A 18 21.62 -7.23 -14.08
N THR A 19 21.11 -6.86 -15.25
CA THR A 19 20.43 -5.57 -15.44
C THR A 19 19.10 -5.68 -14.68
N ILE A 20 19.12 -5.41 -13.37
CA ILE A 20 17.89 -5.31 -12.59
C ILE A 20 17.20 -4.04 -13.06
N ASN A 21 16.37 -4.15 -14.10
CA ASN A 21 15.44 -3.10 -14.47
C ASN A 21 14.38 -3.08 -13.36
N VAL A 22 14.60 -2.27 -12.32
CA VAL A 22 13.71 -2.18 -11.17
C VAL A 22 12.38 -1.62 -11.67
N TYR A 23 11.41 -2.52 -11.85
CA TYR A 23 10.04 -2.16 -12.15
C TYR A 23 9.38 -1.61 -10.88
N PHE A 24 8.47 -0.65 -11.05
CA PHE A 24 7.73 -0.07 -9.93
C PHE A 24 7.01 -1.17 -9.12
N PRO A 25 7.28 -1.30 -7.80
CA PRO A 25 6.71 -2.34 -6.95
C PRO A 25 5.23 -2.02 -6.62
N ALA A 26 4.37 -2.28 -7.59
CA ALA A 26 2.98 -1.81 -7.56
C ALA A 26 2.13 -2.47 -6.46
N ALA A 27 2.47 -3.67 -6.00
CA ALA A 27 1.72 -4.34 -4.94
C ALA A 27 2.06 -3.72 -3.58
N GLU A 28 3.34 -3.56 -3.30
CA GLU A 28 3.89 -2.95 -2.10
C GLU A 28 3.46 -1.48 -1.99
N ALA A 29 3.48 -0.74 -3.11
CA ALA A 29 2.97 0.62 -3.18
C ALA A 29 1.48 0.73 -2.83
N ARG A 30 0.66 -0.25 -3.23
CA ARG A 30 -0.77 -0.26 -2.88
C ARG A 30 -0.98 -0.49 -1.39
N GLU A 31 -0.24 -1.43 -0.80
CA GLU A 31 -0.33 -1.71 0.63
C GLU A 31 0.14 -0.50 1.46
N ALA A 32 1.27 0.08 1.08
CA ALA A 32 1.78 1.32 1.67
C ALA A 32 0.78 2.48 1.55
N ALA A 33 0.16 2.66 0.38
CA ALA A 33 -0.86 3.68 0.18
C ALA A 33 -2.10 3.41 1.04
N LYS A 34 -2.52 2.14 1.18
CA LYS A 34 -3.64 1.75 2.05
C LYS A 34 -3.37 2.13 3.50
N GLU A 35 -2.24 1.70 4.06
CA GLU A 35 -1.85 2.06 5.44
C GLU A 35 -1.79 3.59 5.61
N PHE A 36 -1.24 4.30 4.61
CA PHE A 36 -1.15 5.75 4.66
C PHE A 36 -2.52 6.42 4.73
N VAL A 37 -3.42 6.05 3.81
CA VAL A 37 -4.75 6.64 3.64
C VAL A 37 -5.64 6.31 4.83
N ASP A 38 -5.62 5.06 5.30
CA ASP A 38 -6.43 4.62 6.43
C ASP A 38 -6.08 5.40 7.70
N LYS A 39 -4.79 5.74 7.89
CA LYS A 39 -4.34 6.58 9.01
C LYS A 39 -4.72 8.06 8.86
N VAL A 40 -4.91 8.58 7.64
CA VAL A 40 -5.36 9.96 7.41
C VAL A 40 -6.87 10.11 7.58
N ILE A 41 -7.63 9.21 6.95
CA ILE A 41 -9.10 9.23 7.00
C ILE A 41 -9.60 8.79 8.38
N GLY A 42 -8.86 7.90 9.04
CA GLY A 42 -9.28 7.22 10.26
C GLY A 42 -10.29 6.11 9.96
N GLU A 43 -10.14 4.96 10.61
CA GLU A 43 -11.19 3.93 10.58
C GLU A 43 -12.43 4.43 11.35
N GLU A 44 -13.57 4.55 10.67
CA GLU A 44 -14.76 3.86 11.16
C GLU A 44 -14.88 2.61 10.32
N VAL A 45 -14.32 1.50 10.82
CA VAL A 45 -14.71 0.17 10.35
C VAL A 45 -16.23 0.14 10.52
N PRO A 46 -17.05 0.00 9.45
CA PRO A 46 -18.44 -0.38 9.64
C PRO A 46 -18.36 -1.68 10.41
N ALA A 47 -18.99 -1.76 11.58
CA ALA A 47 -19.02 -2.96 12.41
C ALA A 47 -19.35 -4.14 11.49
N ALA A 48 -18.31 -4.85 11.05
CA ALA A 48 -18.45 -6.14 10.45
C ALA A 48 -19.05 -6.95 11.59
N ALA A 49 -20.30 -7.39 11.39
CA ALA A 49 -20.95 -8.36 12.24
C ALA A 49 -19.91 -9.42 12.62
N PRO A 50 -19.87 -9.86 13.90
CA PRO A 50 -18.86 -10.79 14.35
C PRO A 50 -18.89 -12.00 13.42
N ALA A 51 -17.82 -12.14 12.63
CA ALA A 51 -17.61 -13.36 11.89
C ALA A 51 -17.37 -14.42 12.98
N ASP A 52 -18.30 -15.36 13.04
CA ASP A 52 -18.28 -16.50 13.94
C ASP A 52 -16.86 -17.09 14.03
N ASP A 53 -16.36 -17.04 15.25
CA ASP A 53 -15.17 -17.70 15.70
C ASP A 53 -15.37 -19.22 15.58
N LYS A 54 -14.98 -19.78 14.43
CA LYS A 54 -14.80 -21.22 14.24
C LYS A 54 -13.53 -21.49 13.44
N SER A 55 -12.39 -21.14 14.00
CA SER A 55 -11.17 -21.91 13.79
C SER A 55 -10.81 -22.60 15.09
N GLY A 56 -11.42 -23.76 15.32
CA GLY A 56 -11.01 -24.69 16.36
C GLY A 56 -9.54 -25.06 16.11
N GLY A 57 -8.65 -24.55 16.95
CA GLY A 57 -7.30 -25.08 17.05
C GLY A 57 -7.39 -26.55 17.46
N PRO A 58 -6.76 -27.48 16.75
CA PRO A 58 -6.59 -28.81 17.31
C PRO A 58 -5.59 -28.69 18.46
N SER A 59 -6.11 -28.80 19.68
CA SER A 59 -5.35 -29.19 20.85
C SER A 59 -4.31 -30.23 20.46
N ALA A 60 -3.07 -29.99 20.87
CA ALA A 60 -1.96 -30.91 20.74
C ALA A 60 -2.31 -32.24 21.42
N MET A 61 -2.88 -33.18 20.65
CA MET A 61 -2.78 -34.59 20.96
C MET A 61 -1.45 -35.07 20.39
N LEU A 62 -0.60 -35.60 21.27
CA LEU A 62 0.62 -36.32 20.93
C LEU A 62 0.25 -37.57 20.13
N ALA A 63 0.06 -37.42 18.83
CA ALA A 63 0.00 -38.52 17.89
C ALA A 63 1.43 -38.94 17.52
N PRO A 64 1.75 -40.25 17.45
CA PRO A 64 3.05 -40.71 17.01
C PRO A 64 3.26 -40.28 15.56
N MET A 65 4.23 -39.37 15.36
CA MET A 65 4.59 -38.87 14.03
C MET A 65 5.22 -40.01 13.23
N SER A 66 4.56 -40.40 12.13
CA SER A 66 5.10 -41.41 11.22
C SER A 66 6.33 -40.86 10.48
N TRP A 67 7.37 -41.68 10.29
CA TRP A 67 8.58 -41.33 9.53
C TRP A 67 8.28 -40.80 8.11
N ARG A 68 7.12 -41.17 7.55
CA ARG A 68 6.65 -40.70 6.24
C ARG A 68 6.28 -39.22 6.23
N GLN A 69 5.84 -38.67 7.37
CA GLN A 69 5.45 -37.27 7.53
C GLN A 69 6.64 -36.35 7.84
N LEU A 70 7.70 -36.91 8.42
CA LEU A 70 9.00 -36.24 8.57
C LEU A 70 9.72 -36.15 7.21
N ALA A 71 9.65 -37.21 6.39
CA ALA A 71 10.26 -37.23 5.06
C ALA A 71 9.63 -36.23 4.07
N SER A 72 8.35 -35.86 4.22
CA SER A 72 7.68 -34.87 3.36
C SER A 72 7.98 -33.41 3.73
N ARG A 73 8.71 -33.16 4.82
CA ARG A 73 9.15 -31.82 5.24
C ARG A 73 10.57 -31.50 4.82
N VAL A 74 11.30 -32.47 4.30
CA VAL A 74 12.67 -32.30 3.81
C VAL A 74 12.57 -31.97 2.32
N ASP A 75 12.71 -30.70 1.99
CA ASP A 75 12.86 -30.29 0.60
C ASP A 75 14.18 -30.89 0.07
N VAL A 76 14.06 -31.93 -0.76
CA VAL A 76 15.20 -32.62 -1.36
C VAL A 76 16.06 -31.66 -2.17
N TYR A 77 15.49 -30.56 -2.68
CA TYR A 77 16.20 -29.53 -3.43
C TYR A 77 17.06 -28.63 -2.53
N ALA A 78 16.64 -28.42 -1.26
CA ALA A 78 17.45 -27.72 -0.28
C ALA A 78 18.71 -28.52 0.11
N LEU A 79 18.64 -29.86 0.09
CA LEU A 79 19.78 -30.76 0.35
C LEU A 79 20.84 -30.75 -0.76
N VAL A 80 20.48 -30.38 -2.00
CA VAL A 80 21.42 -30.18 -3.12
C VAL A 80 21.85 -28.73 -3.30
N GLY A 81 21.62 -27.87 -2.30
CA GLY A 81 22.07 -26.48 -2.30
C GLY A 81 21.24 -25.54 -3.19
N ILE A 82 20.11 -26.00 -3.72
CA ILE A 82 19.14 -25.15 -4.40
C ILE A 82 18.24 -24.55 -3.33
N GLY A 83 18.76 -23.53 -2.64
CA GLY A 83 17.93 -22.72 -1.75
C GLY A 83 16.84 -22.02 -2.57
N SER A 84 15.62 -21.99 -2.04
CA SER A 84 14.60 -21.07 -2.54
C SER A 84 15.13 -19.65 -2.38
N ALA A 85 15.56 -19.04 -3.48
CA ALA A 85 15.85 -17.61 -3.51
C ALA A 85 14.52 -16.88 -3.32
N HIS A 86 14.21 -16.51 -2.08
CA HIS A 86 13.20 -15.51 -1.82
C HIS A 86 13.71 -14.23 -2.48
N ALA A 87 13.14 -13.88 -3.64
CA ALA A 87 13.31 -12.56 -4.20
C ALA A 87 12.84 -11.57 -3.11
N GLN A 88 13.76 -10.81 -2.54
CA GLN A 88 13.39 -9.66 -1.72
C GLN A 88 12.67 -8.70 -2.68
N SER A 89 11.34 -8.64 -2.58
CA SER A 89 10.57 -7.60 -3.27
C SER A 89 11.16 -6.24 -2.89
N PRO A 90 11.26 -5.27 -3.83
CA PRO A 90 11.62 -3.90 -3.48
C PRO A 90 10.61 -3.37 -2.46
N ASP A 91 11.06 -3.11 -1.24
CA ASP A 91 10.24 -2.50 -0.19
C ASP A 91 10.13 -1.00 -0.46
N ILE A 92 8.90 -0.49 -0.54
CA ILE A 92 8.67 0.94 -0.79
C ILE A 92 8.69 1.71 0.53
N SER A 93 9.69 2.56 0.70
CA SER A 93 9.85 3.37 1.91
C SER A 93 8.84 4.52 1.94
N ILE A 94 7.74 4.32 2.67
CA ILE A 94 6.71 5.35 2.95
C ILE A 94 6.78 5.88 4.40
N LYS A 95 7.60 5.27 5.25
CA LYS A 95 7.66 5.57 6.71
C LYS A 95 8.81 6.50 7.08
N THR A 96 9.24 7.37 6.17
CA THR A 96 10.26 8.37 6.49
C THR A 96 9.72 9.46 7.43
N PRO A 97 10.57 10.11 8.25
CA PRO A 97 10.12 11.18 9.14
C PRO A 97 9.40 12.33 8.39
N ALA A 98 9.84 12.65 7.17
CA ALA A 98 9.20 13.67 6.34
C ALA A 98 7.78 13.27 5.92
N ILE A 99 7.59 12.03 5.44
CA ILE A 99 6.28 11.52 5.03
C ILE A 99 5.34 11.41 6.24
N GLN A 100 5.84 10.94 7.39
CA GLN A 100 5.07 10.85 8.63
C GLN A 100 4.62 12.23 9.14
N ALA A 101 5.45 13.26 9.00
CA ALA A 101 5.08 14.62 9.33
C ALA A 101 3.96 15.14 8.41
N ILE A 102 4.04 14.86 7.10
CA ILE A 102 2.96 15.21 6.16
C ILE A 102 1.67 14.45 6.49
N GLN A 103 1.75 13.14 6.71
CA GLN A 103 0.62 12.29 7.10
C GLN A 103 -0.11 12.83 8.33
N SER A 104 0.65 13.25 9.35
CA SER A 104 0.08 13.75 10.60
C SER A 104 -0.68 15.07 10.40
N ARG A 105 -0.16 15.99 9.57
CA ARG A 105 -0.86 17.23 9.20
C ARG A 105 -2.10 16.97 8.37
N MET A 106 -2.02 16.06 7.40
CA MET A 106 -3.16 15.63 6.60
C MET A 106 -4.26 15.04 7.48
N ALA A 107 -3.92 14.12 8.39
CA ALA A 107 -4.85 13.52 9.33
C ALA A 107 -5.52 14.60 10.21
N ALA A 108 -4.75 15.52 10.79
CA ALA A 108 -5.29 16.60 11.62
C ALA A 108 -6.26 17.50 10.82
N ARG A 109 -5.90 17.89 9.60
CA ARG A 109 -6.74 18.70 8.72
C ARG A 109 -8.00 17.95 8.29
N PHE A 110 -7.85 16.66 7.98
CA PHE A 110 -8.95 15.80 7.58
C PHE A 110 -10.00 15.71 8.68
N ASN A 111 -9.57 15.37 9.90
CA ASN A 111 -10.44 15.22 11.06
C ASN A 111 -11.10 16.54 11.48
N SER A 112 -10.36 17.65 11.45
CA SER A 112 -10.85 18.95 11.97
C SER A 112 -11.73 19.73 10.99
N THR A 113 -11.50 19.61 9.68
CA THR A 113 -12.12 20.50 8.68
C THR A 113 -12.73 19.75 7.51
N LEU A 114 -12.01 18.80 6.90
CA LEU A 114 -12.46 18.20 5.63
C LEU A 114 -13.58 17.17 5.82
N ARG A 115 -13.55 16.38 6.91
CA ARG A 115 -14.55 15.33 7.15
C ARG A 115 -15.98 15.85 7.07
N ALA A 116 -16.28 16.96 7.74
CA ALA A 116 -17.61 17.58 7.69
C ALA A 116 -18.04 17.96 6.26
N GLY A 117 -17.09 18.38 5.41
CA GLY A 117 -17.36 18.68 4.00
C GLY A 117 -17.64 17.42 3.16
N PHE A 118 -16.97 16.30 3.44
CA PHE A 118 -17.26 15.01 2.81
C PHE A 118 -18.62 14.46 3.27
N ASP A 119 -18.90 14.49 4.57
CA ASP A 119 -20.16 14.00 5.15
C ASP A 119 -21.36 14.81 4.64
N ALA A 120 -21.20 16.11 4.43
CA ALA A 120 -22.23 16.96 3.81
C ALA A 120 -22.41 16.73 2.29
N GLY A 121 -21.54 15.94 1.67
CA GLY A 121 -21.51 15.71 0.21
C GLY A 121 -21.06 16.92 -0.60
N ALA A 122 -20.43 17.91 0.06
CA ALA A 122 -19.87 19.11 -0.55
C ALA A 122 -18.52 18.84 -1.22
N LEU A 123 -17.73 17.95 -0.61
CA LEU A 123 -16.42 17.51 -1.09
C LEU A 123 -16.52 16.16 -1.79
N GLY A 124 -15.56 15.89 -2.67
CA GLY A 124 -15.37 14.57 -3.25
C GLY A 124 -13.94 14.36 -3.72
N PHE A 125 -13.57 13.09 -3.91
CA PHE A 125 -12.29 12.72 -4.51
C PHE A 125 -12.38 12.77 -6.04
N ALA A 126 -11.53 13.58 -6.68
CA ALA A 126 -11.37 13.57 -8.13
C ALA A 126 -10.65 12.30 -8.61
N SER A 127 -10.67 12.05 -9.92
CA SER A 127 -10.08 10.83 -10.50
C SER A 127 -8.57 10.72 -10.32
N ASP A 128 -7.88 11.84 -10.09
CA ASP A 128 -6.45 11.93 -9.82
C ASP A 128 -6.11 11.83 -8.32
N GLY A 129 -7.12 11.58 -7.47
CA GLY A 129 -6.95 11.48 -6.02
C GLY A 129 -6.90 12.80 -5.29
N THR A 130 -7.12 13.94 -5.95
CA THR A 130 -7.24 15.23 -5.26
C THR A 130 -8.62 15.42 -4.65
N ILE A 131 -8.75 16.32 -3.68
CA ILE A 131 -10.05 16.73 -3.13
C ILE A 131 -10.57 17.92 -3.92
N VAL A 132 -11.85 17.90 -4.26
CA VAL A 132 -12.54 18.98 -4.97
C VAL A 132 -13.80 19.39 -4.21
N VAL A 133 -14.09 20.70 -4.19
CA VAL A 133 -15.40 21.22 -3.76
C VAL A 133 -16.39 20.98 -4.91
N ARG A 134 -17.16 19.91 -4.80
CA ARG A 134 -18.16 19.50 -5.80
C ARG A 134 -19.42 20.34 -5.73
N ASP A 135 -19.92 20.59 -4.51
CA ASP A 135 -21.15 21.33 -4.28
C ASP A 135 -21.02 22.25 -3.07
N ALA A 136 -20.65 23.51 -3.32
CA ALA A 136 -20.50 24.52 -2.28
C ALA A 136 -21.85 24.91 -1.63
N SER A 137 -22.99 24.60 -2.25
CA SER A 137 -24.31 24.91 -1.68
C SER A 137 -24.62 24.08 -0.43
N LYS A 138 -23.98 22.92 -0.29
CA LYS A 138 -24.04 22.04 0.89
C LYS A 138 -23.26 22.58 2.10
N LEU A 139 -22.48 23.65 1.92
CA LEU A 139 -21.70 24.29 2.98
C LEU A 139 -22.35 25.60 3.42
N ALA A 140 -22.39 25.80 4.74
CA ALA A 140 -22.73 27.10 5.31
C ALA A 140 -21.74 28.17 4.84
N LEU A 141 -22.24 29.37 4.53
CA LEU A 141 -21.42 30.45 3.96
C LEU A 141 -20.16 30.77 4.77
N LYS A 142 -20.28 30.73 6.11
CA LYS A 142 -19.17 31.00 7.04
C LYS A 142 -18.01 29.98 6.94
N ASP A 143 -18.29 28.75 6.50
CA ASP A 143 -17.30 27.65 6.51
C ASP A 143 -16.62 27.46 5.15
N ARG A 144 -17.16 28.09 4.08
CA ARG A 144 -16.68 27.88 2.70
C ARG A 144 -15.23 28.26 2.48
N ALA A 145 -14.80 29.41 3.03
CA ALA A 145 -13.43 29.88 2.86
C ALA A 145 -12.43 28.93 3.56
N GLN A 146 -12.75 28.52 4.79
CA GLN A 146 -11.92 27.57 5.54
C GLN A 146 -11.80 26.22 4.82
N ILE A 147 -12.92 25.69 4.29
CA ILE A 147 -12.90 24.42 3.55
C ILE A 147 -12.10 24.54 2.25
N GLN A 148 -12.26 25.62 1.48
CA GLN A 148 -11.48 25.83 0.26
C GLN A 148 -9.98 25.90 0.54
N GLN A 149 -9.57 26.59 1.61
CA GLN A 149 -8.18 26.62 2.04
C GLN A 149 -7.69 25.23 2.44
N ALA A 150 -8.47 24.48 3.25
CA ALA A 150 -8.11 23.14 3.66
C ALA A 150 -7.96 22.18 2.46
N VAL A 151 -8.83 22.29 1.45
CA VAL A 151 -8.73 21.51 0.21
C VAL A 151 -7.43 21.83 -0.53
N ALA A 152 -7.09 23.11 -0.68
CA ALA A 152 -5.85 23.52 -1.34
C ALA A 152 -4.60 23.04 -0.61
N GLU A 153 -4.58 23.13 0.72
CA GLU A 153 -3.48 22.65 1.54
C GLU A 153 -3.33 21.13 1.51
N ASP A 154 -4.45 20.38 1.58
CA ASP A 154 -4.40 18.92 1.52
C ASP A 154 -3.88 18.43 0.17
N ASN A 155 -4.32 19.06 -0.92
CA ASN A 155 -3.82 18.74 -2.27
C ASN A 155 -2.32 19.06 -2.42
N ARG A 156 -1.81 20.10 -1.76
CA ARG A 156 -0.36 20.38 -1.70
C ARG A 156 0.39 19.30 -0.94
N ASP A 157 -0.12 18.89 0.22
CA ASP A 157 0.47 17.82 1.03
C ASP A 157 0.44 16.47 0.26
N ARG A 158 -0.64 16.12 -0.44
CA ARG A 158 -0.72 14.93 -1.32
C ARG A 158 0.39 14.92 -2.36
N ASN A 159 0.55 16.03 -3.08
CA ASN A 159 1.62 16.19 -4.07
C ASN A 159 3.01 16.06 -3.44
N ALA A 160 3.20 16.60 -2.24
CA ALA A 160 4.46 16.46 -1.52
C ALA A 160 4.73 15.00 -1.17
N VAL A 161 3.76 14.26 -0.63
CA VAL A 161 3.92 12.83 -0.29
C VAL A 161 4.37 12.02 -1.51
N TYR A 162 3.75 12.21 -2.67
CA TYR A 162 4.10 11.42 -3.85
C TYR A 162 5.54 11.65 -4.29
N ARG A 163 5.99 12.90 -4.27
CA ARG A 163 7.38 13.26 -4.55
C ARG A 163 8.34 12.72 -3.49
N GLU A 164 8.02 12.88 -2.21
CA GLU A 164 8.88 12.41 -1.11
C GLU A 164 9.00 10.88 -1.12
N VAL A 165 7.93 10.14 -1.42
CA VAL A 165 7.99 8.68 -1.60
C VAL A 165 8.91 8.34 -2.78
N ALA A 166 8.75 9.00 -3.93
CA ALA A 166 9.59 8.74 -5.10
C ALA A 166 11.09 8.99 -4.80
N VAL A 167 11.40 10.12 -4.16
CA VAL A 167 12.78 10.51 -3.78
C VAL A 167 13.35 9.58 -2.70
N ALA A 168 12.57 9.23 -1.67
CA ALA A 168 13.02 8.35 -0.60
C ALA A 168 13.34 6.93 -1.09
N ASN A 169 12.73 6.52 -2.21
CA ASN A 169 12.99 5.24 -2.86
C ASN A 169 14.05 5.32 -3.96
N GLY A 170 14.68 6.48 -4.18
CA GLY A 170 15.72 6.66 -5.20
C GLY A 170 15.20 6.66 -6.64
N HIS A 171 13.88 6.76 -6.82
CA HIS A 171 13.21 6.69 -8.12
C HIS A 171 12.23 7.87 -8.30
N PRO A 172 12.72 9.11 -8.53
CA PRO A 172 11.87 10.28 -8.78
C PRO A 172 10.88 10.08 -9.94
N GLU A 173 11.25 9.25 -10.93
CA GLU A 173 10.41 8.89 -12.07
C GLU A 173 9.14 8.12 -11.68
N TRP A 174 9.09 7.50 -10.50
CA TRP A 174 7.91 6.77 -10.02
C TRP A 174 6.80 7.68 -9.52
N GLU A 175 7.01 9.00 -9.40
CA GLU A 175 6.02 9.92 -8.83
C GLU A 175 4.63 9.77 -9.47
N SER A 176 4.55 9.67 -10.81
CA SER A 176 3.27 9.49 -11.51
C SER A 176 2.58 8.17 -11.15
N GLN A 177 3.35 7.07 -11.06
CA GLN A 177 2.80 5.76 -10.73
C GLN A 177 2.36 5.69 -9.27
N ILE A 178 3.12 6.33 -8.36
CA ILE A 178 2.76 6.50 -6.96
C ILE A 178 1.44 7.28 -6.86
N ARG A 179 1.32 8.42 -7.54
CA ARG A 179 0.09 9.21 -7.58
C ARG A 179 -1.11 8.38 -8.03
N GLU A 180 -0.98 7.59 -9.09
CA GLU A 180 -2.07 6.73 -9.57
C GLU A 180 -2.49 5.67 -8.55
N VAL A 181 -1.53 5.06 -7.85
CA VAL A 181 -1.82 4.08 -6.80
C VAL A 181 -2.57 4.74 -5.66
N PHE A 182 -2.10 5.88 -5.18
CA PHE A 182 -2.76 6.62 -4.11
C PHE A 182 -4.13 7.14 -4.53
N ALA A 183 -4.30 7.63 -5.76
CA ALA A 183 -5.58 8.12 -6.26
C ALA A 183 -6.66 7.04 -6.17
N LYS A 184 -6.34 5.83 -6.62
CA LYS A 184 -7.22 4.66 -6.49
C LYS A 184 -7.52 4.36 -5.03
N GLN A 185 -6.51 4.43 -4.15
CA GLN A 185 -6.69 4.16 -2.73
C GLN A 185 -7.57 5.19 -2.03
N TRP A 186 -7.40 6.49 -2.29
CA TRP A 186 -8.26 7.55 -1.74
C TRP A 186 -9.73 7.35 -2.11
N ILE A 187 -10.00 7.01 -3.36
CA ILE A 187 -11.35 6.70 -3.85
C ILE A 187 -11.88 5.39 -3.20
N ALA A 188 -11.01 4.39 -3.04
CA ALA A 188 -11.39 3.12 -2.43
C ALA A 188 -11.77 3.28 -0.94
N SER A 189 -11.02 4.09 -0.20
CA SER A 189 -11.25 4.41 1.22
C SER A 189 -12.36 5.45 1.45
N ALA A 190 -13.06 5.90 0.40
CA ALA A 190 -14.23 6.75 0.59
C ALA A 190 -15.31 6.01 1.39
N HIS A 191 -15.85 6.63 2.44
CA HIS A 191 -16.95 6.09 3.23
C HIS A 191 -18.29 6.14 2.47
N SER A 192 -19.26 5.35 2.92
CA SER A 192 -20.63 5.36 2.40
C SER A 192 -21.18 6.79 2.39
N GLY A 193 -21.80 7.19 1.28
CA GLY A 193 -22.34 8.54 1.12
C GLY A 193 -21.33 9.58 0.65
N TRP A 194 -20.03 9.29 0.62
CA TRP A 194 -19.04 10.22 0.07
C TRP A 194 -18.98 10.16 -1.45
N TRP A 195 -18.61 11.28 -2.07
CA TRP A 195 -18.55 11.42 -3.51
C TRP A 195 -17.16 11.18 -4.07
N TYR A 196 -17.09 10.52 -5.21
CA TYR A 196 -15.86 10.35 -5.97
C TYR A 196 -16.14 10.44 -7.47
N GLN A 197 -15.13 10.83 -8.23
CA GLN A 197 -15.23 10.96 -9.68
C GLN A 197 -14.90 9.62 -10.37
N SER A 198 -15.77 9.20 -11.27
CA SER A 198 -15.63 8.02 -12.13
C SER A 198 -15.75 8.48 -13.58
N GLY A 199 -14.62 8.66 -14.26
CA GLY A 199 -14.56 9.30 -15.58
C GLY A 199 -14.98 10.78 -15.51
N SER A 200 -15.93 11.18 -16.36
CA SER A 200 -16.51 12.54 -16.32
C SER A 200 -17.67 12.68 -15.32
N SER A 201 -18.09 11.58 -14.68
CA SER A 201 -19.25 11.55 -13.79
C SER A 201 -18.87 11.52 -12.32
N TRP A 202 -19.72 12.07 -11.46
CA TRP A 202 -19.62 11.91 -10.01
C TRP A 202 -20.51 10.73 -9.56
N LYS A 203 -19.96 9.88 -8.69
CA LYS A 203 -20.66 8.77 -8.04
C LYS A 203 -20.59 8.94 -6.54
N GLN A 204 -21.61 8.45 -5.86
CA GLN A 204 -21.63 8.33 -4.41
C GLN A 204 -21.28 6.88 -4.04
N LYS A 205 -20.47 6.70 -3.00
CA LYS A 205 -20.10 5.38 -2.48
C LYS A 205 -21.27 4.72 -1.78
#